data_AF-A0A958C048-F1
#
_entry.id   AF-A0A958C048-F1
#
_cell.length_a   1.000
_cell.length_b   1.000
_cell.length_c   1.000
_cell.angle_alpha   90.00
_cell.angle_beta   90.00
_cell.angle_gamma   90.00
#
_symmetry.space_group_name_H-M   'P 1'
#
loop_
_entity.id
_entity.type
_entity.pdbx_description
1 polymer ?
#
loop_
_entity_poly.entity_id
_entity_poly.type
_entity_poly.pdbx_seq_one_letter_code
_entity_poly.pdbx_strand_id
1 'polypeptide(L)'
;TSGENVTWDYDMIHVTPPMSAPDFIKQSPLAGATGWVDVDIHTLQHNKYANVFALGDCSSLPTSKTGAAIRKQAPTVVANLAARMKGLPMQGSYDGYTSCPLVTGYGSLVLAEFDYDKNPQESFPFDQGEERYSMYAMKAYGLPRMYWHGMLRGRA
;
A
#
# COMPACT_ATOMS: atom_id res chain seq x y z
N THR A 1 26.20 8.99 4.55
CA THR A 1 26.59 8.29 5.79
C THR A 1 28.11 8.31 5.88
N SER A 2 28.68 8.61 7.04
CA SER A 2 30.14 8.82 7.25
C SER A 2 31.02 7.57 7.07
N GLY A 3 30.45 6.42 6.70
CA GLY A 3 31.16 5.13 6.61
C GLY A 3 31.61 4.58 7.97
N GLU A 4 31.25 5.25 9.05
CA GLU A 4 31.62 4.90 10.42
C GLU A 4 30.70 3.81 10.96
N ASN A 5 31.30 2.73 11.46
CA ASN A 5 30.60 1.67 12.17
C ASN A 5 30.60 1.98 13.66
N VAL A 6 29.42 1.97 14.29
CA VAL A 6 29.26 2.09 15.74
C VAL A 6 28.79 0.74 16.30
N THR A 7 29.30 0.37 17.47
CA THR A 7 28.93 -0.87 18.17
C THR A 7 28.23 -0.52 19.47
N TRP A 8 27.11 -1.19 19.75
CA TRP A 8 26.29 -0.99 20.93
C TRP A 8 25.85 -2.34 21.49
N ASP A 9 25.88 -2.48 22.81
CA ASP A 9 25.27 -3.61 23.51
C ASP A 9 23.75 -3.41 23.62
N TYR A 10 22.99 -4.49 23.55
CA TYR A 10 21.53 -4.46 23.69
C TYR A 10 21.03 -5.62 24.54
N ASP A 11 20.06 -5.35 25.41
CA ASP A 11 19.30 -6.40 26.10
C ASP A 11 18.21 -6.98 25.18
N MET A 12 17.67 -6.16 24.27
CA MET A 12 16.70 -6.54 23.24
C MET A 12 16.90 -5.67 21.99
N ILE A 13 16.84 -6.28 20.80
CA ILE A 13 16.85 -5.60 19.51
C ILE A 13 15.70 -6.08 18.62
N HIS A 14 15.00 -5.15 17.97
CA HIS A 14 14.00 -5.43 16.95
C HIS A 14 14.45 -4.83 15.61
N VAL A 15 14.91 -5.68 14.69
CA VAL A 15 15.46 -5.24 13.41
C VAL A 15 14.39 -5.32 12.32
N THR A 16 14.03 -4.17 11.75
CA THR A 16 13.31 -4.13 10.47
C THR A 16 14.30 -4.43 9.35
N PRO A 17 14.13 -5.51 8.59
CA PRO A 17 15.10 -5.87 7.56
C PRO A 17 15.10 -4.84 6.41
N PRO A 18 16.24 -4.65 5.72
CA PRO A 18 16.23 -3.95 4.44
C PRO A 18 15.32 -4.71 3.46
N MET A 19 14.44 -3.98 2.78
CA MET A 19 13.50 -4.54 1.82
C MET A 19 13.83 -4.08 0.40
N SER A 20 13.55 -4.92 -0.59
CA SER A 20 13.69 -4.59 -2.03
C SER A 20 12.61 -5.30 -2.84
N ALA A 21 12.45 -4.92 -4.11
CA ALA A 21 11.59 -5.66 -5.03
C ALA A 21 12.04 -7.14 -5.11
N PRO A 22 11.15 -8.08 -5.45
CA PRO A 22 11.55 -9.45 -5.76
C PRO A 22 12.60 -9.49 -6.89
N ASP A 23 13.58 -10.38 -6.79
CA ASP A 23 14.70 -10.44 -7.75
C ASP A 23 14.24 -10.73 -9.18
N PHE A 24 13.24 -11.59 -9.35
CA PHE A 24 12.68 -11.87 -10.67
C PHE A 24 12.02 -10.65 -11.32
N ILE A 25 11.55 -9.68 -10.53
CA ILE A 25 11.02 -8.41 -11.05
C ILE A 25 12.19 -7.51 -11.45
N LYS A 26 13.16 -7.30 -10.56
CA LYS A 26 14.38 -6.52 -10.83
C LYS A 26 15.09 -6.93 -12.12
N GLN A 27 15.16 -8.23 -12.38
CA GLN A 27 15.83 -8.81 -13.53
C GLN A 27 14.94 -8.89 -14.78
N SER A 28 13.66 -8.52 -14.68
CA SER A 28 12.72 -8.56 -15.80
C SER A 28 12.70 -7.25 -16.58
N PRO A 29 12.21 -7.27 -17.84
CA PRO A 29 11.92 -6.05 -18.59
C PRO A 29 10.81 -5.18 -17.98
N LEU A 30 10.12 -5.67 -16.94
CA LEU A 30 9.02 -4.96 -16.29
C LEU A 30 9.48 -3.95 -15.23
N ALA A 31 10.74 -4.05 -14.79
CA ALA A 31 11.27 -3.18 -13.77
C ALA A 31 11.60 -1.78 -14.32
N GLY A 32 11.27 -0.75 -13.54
CA GLY A 32 11.77 0.60 -13.73
C GLY A 32 13.17 0.77 -13.15
N ALA A 33 13.69 2.00 -13.15
CA ALA A 33 15.04 2.33 -12.66
C ALA A 33 15.30 1.91 -11.20
N THR A 34 14.24 1.83 -10.39
CA THR A 34 14.29 1.47 -8.96
C THR A 34 14.05 -0.01 -8.69
N GLY A 35 13.88 -0.84 -9.73
CA GLY A 35 13.72 -2.30 -9.62
C GLY A 35 12.29 -2.80 -9.37
N TRP A 36 11.33 -1.89 -9.16
CA TRP A 36 9.89 -2.19 -9.01
C TRP A 36 9.20 -2.21 -10.37
N VAL A 37 8.02 -2.84 -10.47
CA VAL A 37 7.25 -2.83 -11.72
C VAL A 37 6.86 -1.40 -12.08
N ASP A 38 7.24 -0.97 -13.28
CA ASP A 38 7.09 0.42 -13.75
C ASP A 38 5.67 0.70 -14.25
N VAL A 39 4.84 1.24 -13.38
CA VAL A 39 3.43 1.54 -13.66
C VAL A 39 3.13 3.04 -13.59
N ASP A 40 2.12 3.44 -14.36
CA ASP A 40 1.47 4.73 -14.24
C ASP A 40 0.77 4.83 -12.87
N ILE A 41 0.93 5.97 -12.21
CA ILE A 41 0.55 6.14 -10.81
C ILE A 41 -0.97 6.16 -10.58
N HIS A 42 -1.75 6.45 -11.62
CA HIS A 42 -3.21 6.58 -11.54
C HIS A 42 -3.92 5.36 -12.09
N THR A 43 -3.49 4.84 -13.23
CA THR A 43 -4.15 3.74 -13.93
C THR A 43 -3.64 2.37 -13.52
N LEU A 44 -2.45 2.29 -12.93
CA LEU A 44 -1.74 1.07 -12.55
C LEU A 44 -1.36 0.17 -13.74
N GLN A 45 -1.48 0.70 -14.96
CA GLN A 45 -0.99 0.07 -16.18
C GLN A 45 0.53 0.27 -16.28
N HIS A 46 1.24 -0.72 -16.79
CA HIS A 46 2.66 -0.59 -17.04
C HIS A 46 2.94 0.48 -18.12
N ASN A 47 3.89 1.37 -17.85
CA ASN A 47 4.26 2.50 -18.73
C ASN A 47 4.74 2.09 -20.14
N LYS A 48 5.30 0.88 -20.29
CA LYS A 48 5.81 0.33 -21.56
C LYS A 48 4.91 -0.76 -22.16
N TYR A 49 4.29 -1.59 -21.33
CA TYR A 49 3.55 -2.78 -21.76
C TYR A 49 2.05 -2.62 -21.49
N ALA A 50 1.29 -2.21 -22.50
CA ALA A 50 -0.15 -1.89 -22.37
C ALA A 50 -1.06 -3.08 -21.98
N ASN A 51 -0.53 -4.29 -21.91
CA ASN A 51 -1.23 -5.50 -21.45
C ASN A 51 -0.76 -5.98 -20.06
N VAL A 52 0.08 -5.20 -19.38
CA VAL A 52 0.60 -5.50 -18.04
C VAL A 52 0.07 -4.46 -17.06
N PHE A 53 -0.33 -4.93 -15.87
CA PHE A 53 -0.77 -4.11 -14.75
C PHE A 53 -0.08 -4.62 -13.49
N ALA A 54 0.18 -3.75 -12.52
CA ALA A 54 0.71 -4.13 -11.22
C ALA A 54 0.10 -3.28 -10.10
N LEU A 55 -0.02 -3.89 -8.92
CA LEU A 55 -0.51 -3.27 -7.70
C LEU A 55 0.23 -3.84 -6.49
N GLY A 56 0.09 -3.19 -5.34
CA GLY A 56 0.70 -3.59 -4.09
C GLY A 56 2.21 -3.37 -4.07
N ASP A 57 2.88 -4.12 -3.20
CA ASP A 57 4.26 -3.83 -2.79
C ASP A 57 5.27 -3.94 -3.93
N CYS A 58 4.98 -4.73 -4.98
CA CYS A 58 5.88 -4.87 -6.12
C CYS A 58 5.82 -3.70 -7.12
N SER A 59 4.81 -2.84 -7.04
CA SER A 59 4.63 -1.71 -7.94
C SER A 59 5.51 -0.51 -7.57
N SER A 60 5.76 0.36 -8.55
CA SER A 60 6.46 1.63 -8.39
C SER A 60 5.59 2.77 -7.81
N LEU A 61 4.37 2.47 -7.34
CA LEU A 61 3.43 3.49 -6.85
C LEU A 61 4.05 4.30 -5.69
N PRO A 62 4.06 5.65 -5.76
CA PRO A 62 4.74 6.50 -4.79
C PRO A 62 3.90 6.76 -3.52
N THR A 63 3.39 5.69 -2.90
CA THR A 63 2.63 5.73 -1.64
C THR A 63 3.12 4.65 -0.68
N SER A 64 2.66 4.66 0.58
CA SER A 64 3.03 3.63 1.55
C SER A 64 2.49 2.26 1.13
N LYS A 65 3.38 1.27 1.15
CA LYS A 65 3.11 -0.13 0.78
C LYS A 65 2.35 -0.84 1.91
N THR A 66 1.01 -0.80 1.84
CA THR A 66 0.12 -1.32 2.89
C THR A 66 -1.02 -2.16 2.31
N GLY A 67 -1.63 -3.00 3.15
CA GLY A 67 -2.84 -3.74 2.79
C GLY A 67 -4.03 -2.83 2.45
N ALA A 68 -4.12 -1.66 3.09
CA ALA A 68 -5.15 -0.66 2.79
C ALA A 68 -4.96 -0.03 1.40
N ALA A 69 -3.72 0.21 0.99
CA ALA A 69 -3.40 0.66 -0.37
C ALA A 69 -3.83 -0.41 -1.39
N ILE A 70 -3.46 -1.67 -1.19
CA ILE A 70 -3.84 -2.79 -2.07
C ILE A 70 -5.36 -2.87 -2.24
N ARG A 71 -6.12 -2.68 -1.15
CA ARG A 71 -7.59 -2.68 -1.16
C ARG A 71 -8.17 -1.62 -2.12
N LYS A 72 -7.58 -0.43 -2.19
CA LYS A 72 -8.04 0.63 -3.12
C LYS A 72 -7.45 0.52 -4.52
N GLN A 73 -6.26 -0.06 -4.65
CA GLN A 73 -5.62 -0.30 -5.94
C GLN A 73 -6.32 -1.39 -6.76
N ALA A 74 -6.77 -2.47 -6.10
CA ALA A 74 -7.36 -3.62 -6.78
C ALA A 74 -8.60 -3.27 -7.64
N PRO A 75 -9.60 -2.51 -7.15
CA PRO A 75 -10.72 -2.05 -7.98
C PRO A 75 -10.28 -1.24 -9.21
N THR A 76 -9.28 -0.36 -9.08
CA THR A 76 -8.74 0.43 -10.19
C THR A 76 -8.13 -0.47 -11.26
N VAL A 77 -7.30 -1.45 -10.87
CA VAL A 77 -6.73 -2.42 -11.81
C VAL A 77 -7.82 -3.25 -12.48
N VAL A 78 -8.79 -3.76 -11.73
CA VAL A 78 -9.89 -4.57 -12.30
C VAL A 78 -10.69 -3.77 -13.33
N ALA A 79 -11.04 -2.53 -13.01
CA ALA A 79 -11.78 -1.65 -13.92
C ALA A 79 -10.98 -1.38 -15.22
N ASN A 80 -9.70 -1.04 -15.09
CA ASN A 80 -8.84 -0.70 -16.22
C ASN A 80 -8.47 -1.91 -17.07
N LEU A 81 -8.19 -3.05 -16.46
CA LEU A 81 -7.97 -4.32 -17.17
C LEU A 81 -9.21 -4.74 -17.95
N ALA A 82 -10.39 -4.69 -17.33
CA ALA A 82 -11.65 -5.04 -18.00
C ALA A 82 -11.97 -4.09 -19.17
N ALA A 83 -11.73 -2.79 -19.00
CA ALA A 83 -11.87 -1.81 -20.09
C ALA A 83 -10.90 -2.12 -21.24
N ARG A 84 -9.63 -2.38 -20.92
CA ARG A 84 -8.57 -2.70 -21.89
C ARG A 84 -8.88 -3.97 -22.69
N MET A 85 -9.44 -5.00 -22.06
CA MET A 85 -9.87 -6.24 -22.72
C MET A 85 -11.02 -6.01 -23.71
N LYS A 86 -11.88 -5.01 -23.45
CA LYS A 86 -13.00 -4.63 -24.30
C LYS A 86 -12.66 -3.56 -25.33
N GLY A 87 -11.42 -3.06 -25.36
CA GLY A 87 -11.02 -1.92 -26.20
C GLY A 87 -11.70 -0.60 -25.80
N LEU A 88 -12.13 -0.47 -24.55
CA LEU A 88 -12.77 0.72 -24.01
C LEU A 88 -11.75 1.64 -23.31
N PRO A 89 -12.04 2.95 -23.19
CA PRO A 89 -11.22 3.87 -22.39
C PRO A 89 -11.13 3.43 -20.92
N MET A 90 -9.92 3.52 -20.35
CA MET A 90 -9.67 3.27 -18.92
C MET A 90 -10.11 4.49 -18.10
N GLN A 91 -11.13 4.32 -17.26
CA GLN A 91 -11.67 5.40 -16.40
C GLN A 91 -11.28 5.22 -14.92
N GLY A 92 -10.74 4.07 -14.54
CA GLY A 92 -10.28 3.83 -13.17
C GLY A 92 -9.06 4.70 -12.88
N SER A 93 -9.08 5.40 -11.76
CA SER A 93 -7.98 6.20 -11.25
C SER A 93 -7.73 5.90 -9.78
N TYR A 94 -6.47 5.92 -9.39
CA TYR A 94 -6.01 5.78 -8.02
C TYR A 94 -5.30 7.08 -7.60
N ASP A 95 -5.65 7.58 -6.44
CA ASP A 95 -5.21 8.84 -5.83
C ASP A 95 -4.03 8.67 -4.87
N GLY A 96 -3.56 7.44 -4.67
CA GLY A 96 -2.49 7.15 -3.72
C GLY A 96 -2.99 6.80 -2.31
N TYR A 97 -4.30 6.66 -2.09
CA TYR A 97 -4.85 6.31 -0.77
C TYR A 97 -4.10 5.14 -0.13
N THR A 98 -3.70 5.34 1.11
CA THR A 98 -3.12 4.31 1.98
C THR A 98 -3.54 4.58 3.42
N SER A 99 -3.40 3.55 4.27
CA SER A 99 -3.69 3.67 5.70
C SER A 99 -2.65 2.94 6.52
N CYS A 100 -2.21 3.58 7.61
CA CYS A 100 -1.28 3.04 8.59
C CYS A 100 -1.91 3.12 10.01
N PRO A 101 -2.45 2.00 10.52
CA PRO A 101 -2.93 1.92 11.89
C PRO A 101 -1.76 1.85 12.88
N LEU A 102 -1.36 2.99 13.45
CA LEU A 102 -0.22 3.13 14.36
C LEU A 102 -0.63 2.72 15.78
N VAL A 103 -0.30 1.49 16.17
CA VAL A 103 -0.52 1.00 17.54
C VAL A 103 0.44 1.73 18.47
N THR A 104 -0.07 2.61 19.32
CA THR A 104 0.71 3.39 20.30
C THR A 104 0.78 2.69 21.67
N GLY A 105 -0.13 1.75 21.92
CA GLY A 105 -0.14 0.93 23.12
C GLY A 105 -1.22 -0.16 23.07
N TYR A 106 -1.26 -1.03 24.08
CA TYR A 106 -2.38 -1.97 24.23
C TYR A 106 -3.67 -1.18 24.47
N GLY A 107 -4.64 -1.32 23.56
CA GLY A 107 -5.89 -0.55 23.61
C GLY A 107 -5.79 0.86 23.04
N SER A 108 -4.68 1.26 22.43
CA SER A 108 -4.49 2.61 21.88
C SER A 108 -3.93 2.57 20.45
N LEU A 109 -4.48 3.41 19.57
CA LEU A 109 -4.10 3.47 18.16
C LEU A 109 -4.40 4.84 17.56
N VAL A 110 -3.48 5.36 16.75
CA VAL A 110 -3.67 6.51 15.85
C VAL A 110 -3.87 5.97 14.43
N LEU A 111 -4.93 6.37 13.72
CA LEU A 111 -5.23 5.86 12.38
C LEU A 111 -4.85 6.90 11.32
N ALA A 112 -3.63 6.78 10.78
CA ALA A 112 -3.19 7.64 9.70
C ALA A 112 -3.75 7.16 8.35
N GLU A 113 -4.41 8.04 7.61
CA GLU A 113 -4.91 7.81 6.24
C GLU A 113 -4.53 9.01 5.37
N PHE A 114 -4.01 8.78 4.17
CA PHE A 114 -3.55 9.85 3.29
C PHE A 114 -3.42 9.43 1.82
N ASP A 115 -3.36 10.42 0.94
CA ASP A 115 -3.18 10.29 -0.53
C ASP A 115 -1.73 10.54 -0.99
N TYR A 116 -1.50 10.60 -2.31
CA TYR A 116 -0.17 10.91 -2.88
C TYR A 116 0.41 12.26 -2.42
N ASP A 117 -0.45 13.26 -2.21
CA ASP A 117 -0.05 14.60 -1.78
C ASP A 117 0.17 14.68 -0.26
N LYS A 118 -0.02 13.56 0.45
CA LYS A 118 0.06 13.42 1.91
C LYS A 118 -1.01 14.24 2.63
N ASN A 119 -2.11 14.56 1.95
CA ASN A 119 -3.26 15.15 2.62
C ASN A 119 -4.00 14.06 3.41
N PRO A 120 -4.48 14.35 4.63
CA PRO A 120 -5.29 13.42 5.40
C PRO A 120 -6.55 12.98 4.63
N GLN A 121 -6.81 11.67 4.61
CA GLN A 121 -7.96 11.04 3.96
C GLN A 121 -8.74 10.21 4.99
N GLU A 122 -9.12 10.84 6.10
CA GLU A 122 -9.77 10.18 7.24
C GLU A 122 -11.13 9.59 6.85
N SER A 123 -11.31 8.30 7.11
CA SER A 123 -12.54 7.57 6.81
C SER A 123 -13.68 7.91 7.78
N PHE A 124 -13.37 8.36 8.99
CA PHE A 124 -14.34 8.60 10.05
C PHE A 124 -14.52 10.10 10.35
N PRO A 125 -15.71 10.54 10.81
CA PRO A 125 -16.02 11.96 11.05
C PRO A 125 -15.49 12.45 12.42
N PHE A 126 -14.27 12.05 12.78
CA PHE A 126 -13.57 12.47 13.98
C PHE A 126 -12.07 12.44 13.73
N ASP A 127 -11.32 13.28 14.46
CA ASP A 127 -9.86 13.38 14.32
C ASP A 127 -9.19 12.02 14.58
N GLN A 128 -8.54 11.46 13.57
CA GLN A 128 -7.86 10.17 13.66
C GLN A 128 -6.37 10.29 14.01
N GLY A 129 -5.87 11.53 14.14
CA GLY A 129 -4.56 11.88 14.70
C GLY A 129 -4.48 11.70 16.21
N GLU A 130 -5.62 11.59 16.89
CA GLU A 130 -5.71 11.26 18.31
C GLU A 130 -5.67 9.75 18.57
N GLU A 131 -5.15 9.39 19.75
CA GLU A 131 -5.17 8.02 20.25
C GLU A 131 -6.60 7.53 20.56
N ARG A 132 -7.02 6.41 19.95
CA ARG A 132 -8.39 5.88 20.11
C ARG A 132 -8.44 4.37 20.30
N TYR A 133 -9.17 3.95 21.33
CA TYR A 133 -9.52 2.54 21.54
C TYR A 133 -10.41 1.98 20.41
N SER A 134 -11.32 2.79 19.86
CA SER A 134 -12.18 2.36 18.75
C SER A 134 -11.35 1.95 17.52
N MET A 135 -10.31 2.71 17.19
CA MET A 135 -9.41 2.41 16.08
C MET A 135 -8.52 1.20 16.39
N TYR A 136 -8.09 1.05 17.64
CA TYR A 136 -7.40 -0.15 18.11
C TYR A 136 -8.27 -1.40 17.94
N ALA A 137 -9.52 -1.37 18.43
CA ALA A 137 -10.46 -2.50 18.34
C ALA A 137 -10.80 -2.83 16.87
N MET A 138 -10.99 -1.81 16.03
CA MET A 138 -11.17 -2.00 14.59
C MET A 138 -9.97 -2.74 13.98
N LYS A 139 -8.74 -2.29 14.26
CA LYS A 139 -7.51 -2.92 13.77
C LYS A 139 -7.36 -4.35 14.28
N ALA A 140 -7.55 -4.57 15.57
CA ALA A 140 -7.28 -5.83 16.24
C ALA A 140 -8.32 -6.92 15.89
N TYR A 141 -9.59 -6.55 15.76
CA TYR A 141 -10.69 -7.51 15.62
C TYR A 141 -11.48 -7.37 14.31
N GLY A 142 -11.65 -6.14 13.81
CA GLY A 142 -12.41 -5.86 12.60
C GLY A 142 -11.66 -6.14 11.30
N LEU A 143 -10.46 -5.57 11.14
CA LEU A 143 -9.66 -5.69 9.91
C LEU A 143 -9.33 -7.15 9.55
N PRO A 144 -8.97 -8.05 10.48
CA PRO A 144 -8.74 -9.45 10.14
C PRO A 144 -9.96 -10.12 9.51
N ARG A 145 -11.17 -9.84 10.02
CA ARG A 145 -12.42 -10.40 9.49
C ARG A 145 -12.73 -9.83 8.10
N MET A 146 -12.56 -8.52 7.93
CA MET A 146 -12.74 -7.86 6.63
C MET A 146 -11.74 -8.37 5.59
N TYR A 147 -10.48 -8.63 5.99
CA TYR A 147 -9.46 -9.18 5.11
C TYR A 147 -9.89 -10.56 4.55
N TRP A 148 -10.19 -11.52 5.43
CA TRP A 148 -10.50 -12.89 5.02
C TRP A 148 -11.85 -13.04 4.31
N HIS A 149 -12.88 -12.30 4.75
CA HIS A 149 -14.25 -12.48 4.23
C HIS A 149 -14.70 -11.42 3.24
N GLY A 150 -13.98 -10.29 3.15
CA GLY A 150 -14.24 -9.19 2.24
C GLY A 150 -13.18 -9.09 1.15
N MET A 151 -11.98 -8.63 1.52
CA MET A 151 -10.90 -8.26 0.60
C MET A 151 -10.47 -9.42 -0.29
N LEU A 152 -10.14 -10.58 0.30
CA LEU A 152 -9.74 -11.77 -0.48
C LEU A 152 -10.87 -12.36 -1.35
N ARG A 153 -12.12 -11.98 -1.09
CA ARG A 153 -13.29 -12.40 -1.88
C ARG A 153 -13.70 -11.36 -2.92
N GLY A 154 -12.95 -10.26 -3.07
CA GLY A 154 -13.26 -9.17 -3.99
C GLY A 154 -14.54 -8.41 -3.64
N ARG A 155 -14.92 -8.35 -2.35
CA ARG A 155 -16.15 -7.70 -1.87
C ARG A 155 -15.92 -6.39 -1.11
N ALA A 156 -14.67 -6.05 -0.81
CA ALA A 156 -14.31 -4.93 0.05
C ALA A 156 -13.06 -4.23 -0.44
#